data_AF-A0A2E6WI78-F1
#
_entry.id   AF-A0A2E6WI78-F1
#
_cell.length_a   1.000
_cell.length_b   1.000
_cell.length_c   1.000
_cell.angle_alpha   90.00
_cell.angle_beta   90.00
_cell.angle_gamma   90.00
#
_symmetry.space_group_name_H-M   'P 1'
#
loop_
_entity.id
_entity.type
_entity.pdbx_description
1 polymer ?
#
loop_
_entity_poly.entity_id
_entity_poly.type
_entity_poly.pdbx_seq_one_letter_code
_entity_poly.pdbx_strand_id
1 'polypeptide(L)'
;MTEQFNPYLQYLGLNTAPKKPTYYELLGVSPDETDEAAIAAGRDDALSKVRGFKPGQNARTWAAILDEISEAFAVLTVSERRDAYDKELASGVLPQVLELFDLLGPIESVKVTDLHKESTPLSDDGENTVPIEQSLAEQLVPSHLGAGATVPLQVTQPIAAPVATPVVPNTPSIPIAEEVPLAVHAGVPTGGIEVPDSKLGNGGSTFSLNNSSSSGKSRARRRRKQTKVHSGFPMPLVAIMCLLLVGIVVALVVTNSGGPEVALKSANNTPLSNTSNDRGNENVEVAERPEKIEPEQDPESLQRKPMPKDPGTGVNPLSPLPKDFGEPEEAPMSEEMPEVAPESPEPEPEPPEPKPEPLTAEEKAKLREVLTLARLALAERNLDITAEQLAVASTIAREGEAASAYQRLKLMHELVHNFNRLAGEAMDSYETGSEINVGSSTKAVVVEVTPDELTVKVAGVVRSAPRNKLSVGLAMGIADTNFNDPLMVPFLKAAYLVTLKSDRYVKQAREMWQSGNYAGAKIPADAFEDFLSDNYEFE
;
A
#
# COMPACT_ATOMS: atom_id res chain seq x y z
N MET A 1 33.92 8.05 8.26
CA MET A 1 33.13 7.47 7.17
C MET A 1 32.43 6.27 7.75
N THR A 2 31.11 6.24 7.80
CA THR A 2 30.36 5.08 8.30
C THR A 2 30.51 3.96 7.29
N GLU A 3 31.08 2.83 7.71
CA GLU A 3 31.12 1.62 6.89
C GLU A 3 29.67 1.30 6.45
N GLN A 4 29.44 1.29 5.15
CA GLN A 4 28.11 1.04 4.59
C GLN A 4 27.70 -0.38 4.97
N PHE A 5 26.59 -0.51 5.70
CA PHE A 5 26.09 -1.80 6.18
C PHE A 5 25.85 -2.76 5.00
N ASN A 6 26.67 -3.81 4.90
CA ASN A 6 26.49 -4.87 3.92
C ASN A 6 25.71 -6.04 4.56
N PRO A 7 24.42 -6.22 4.24
CA PRO A 7 23.61 -7.23 4.91
C PRO A 7 24.00 -8.67 4.54
N TYR A 8 24.55 -8.89 3.35
CA TYR A 8 25.02 -10.22 2.92
C TYR A 8 26.29 -10.65 3.68
N LEU A 9 27.20 -9.71 3.95
CA LEU A 9 28.37 -9.98 4.78
C LEU A 9 27.96 -10.26 6.23
N GLN A 10 27.04 -9.45 6.76
CA GLN A 10 26.60 -9.58 8.15
C GLN A 10 25.84 -10.89 8.40
N TYR A 11 24.89 -11.26 7.52
CA TYR A 11 23.98 -12.37 7.77
C TYR A 11 24.43 -13.70 7.16
N LEU A 12 25.14 -13.66 6.03
CA LEU A 12 25.57 -14.87 5.30
C LEU A 12 27.09 -15.04 5.24
N GLY A 13 27.86 -14.02 5.65
CA GLY A 13 29.32 -14.04 5.55
C GLY A 13 29.84 -13.81 4.12
N LEU A 14 29.00 -13.30 3.21
CA LEU A 14 29.34 -13.11 1.81
C LEU A 14 29.86 -11.68 1.56
N ASN A 15 31.16 -11.56 1.24
CA ASN A 15 31.77 -10.28 0.90
C ASN A 15 31.65 -9.98 -0.60
N THR A 16 30.42 -9.74 -1.06
CA THR A 16 30.13 -9.50 -2.48
C THR A 16 30.06 -8.02 -2.84
N ALA A 17 30.00 -7.10 -1.85
CA ALA A 17 29.92 -5.67 -2.11
C ALA A 17 31.10 -5.15 -2.97
N PRO A 18 30.83 -4.33 -4.01
CA PRO A 18 29.55 -3.68 -4.34
C PRO A 18 28.56 -4.53 -5.15
N LYS A 19 28.92 -5.76 -5.55
CA LYS A 19 28.09 -6.65 -6.37
C LYS A 19 27.09 -7.44 -5.51
N LYS A 20 25.89 -7.70 -6.05
CA LYS A 20 24.92 -8.61 -5.43
C LYS A 20 25.40 -10.07 -5.56
N PRO A 21 25.27 -10.92 -4.52
CA PRO A 21 25.61 -12.34 -4.64
C PRO A 21 24.71 -13.03 -5.68
N THR A 22 25.25 -14.01 -6.38
CA THR A 22 24.48 -14.91 -7.26
C THR A 22 23.57 -15.84 -6.45
N TYR A 23 22.57 -16.46 -7.07
CA TYR A 23 21.70 -17.43 -6.38
C TYR A 23 22.49 -18.64 -5.88
N TYR A 24 23.52 -19.06 -6.62
CA TYR A 24 24.45 -20.10 -6.19
C TYR A 24 25.24 -19.68 -4.93
N GLU A 25 25.81 -18.47 -4.92
CA GLU A 25 26.54 -17.93 -3.76
C GLU A 25 25.62 -17.72 -2.55
N LEU A 26 24.37 -17.29 -2.77
CA LEU A 26 23.38 -17.03 -1.72
C LEU A 26 23.00 -18.31 -0.96
N LEU A 27 22.83 -19.42 -1.69
CA LEU A 27 22.56 -20.74 -1.10
C LEU A 27 23.84 -21.49 -0.68
N GLY A 28 25.02 -21.00 -1.07
CA GLY A 28 26.30 -21.65 -0.79
C GLY A 28 26.50 -22.97 -1.55
N VAL A 29 25.93 -23.08 -2.76
CA VAL A 29 26.04 -24.27 -3.62
C VAL A 29 26.90 -24.00 -4.86
N SER A 30 27.48 -25.06 -5.44
CA SER A 30 28.27 -24.93 -6.66
C SER A 30 27.37 -24.56 -7.87
N PRO A 31 27.83 -23.74 -8.83
CA PRO A 31 27.09 -23.49 -10.08
C PRO A 31 26.77 -24.76 -10.87
N ASP A 32 27.58 -25.80 -10.72
CA ASP A 32 27.40 -27.10 -11.39
C ASP A 32 26.49 -28.06 -10.60
N GLU A 33 25.99 -27.67 -9.41
CA GLU A 33 25.19 -28.53 -8.54
C GLU A 33 23.78 -28.72 -9.10
N THR A 34 23.45 -29.92 -9.58
CA THR A 34 22.10 -30.24 -10.11
C THR A 34 21.23 -31.04 -9.16
N ASP A 35 21.79 -31.54 -8.06
CA ASP A 35 21.02 -32.31 -7.09
C ASP A 35 20.07 -31.41 -6.29
N GLU A 36 18.77 -31.68 -6.40
CA GLU A 36 17.74 -30.96 -5.68
C GLU A 36 17.92 -31.07 -4.16
N ALA A 37 18.41 -32.21 -3.67
CA ALA A 37 18.65 -32.41 -2.25
C ALA A 37 19.79 -31.52 -1.73
N ALA A 38 20.86 -31.35 -2.51
CA ALA A 38 21.96 -30.45 -2.18
C ALA A 38 21.51 -28.98 -2.19
N ILE A 39 20.70 -28.58 -3.17
CA ILE A 39 20.12 -27.22 -3.26
C ILE A 39 19.19 -26.94 -2.07
N ALA A 40 18.37 -27.91 -1.67
CA ALA A 40 17.49 -27.79 -0.51
C ALA A 40 18.28 -27.66 0.80
N ALA A 41 19.36 -28.43 0.97
CA ALA A 41 20.26 -28.32 2.11
C ALA A 41 20.91 -26.93 2.19
N GLY A 42 21.40 -26.40 1.05
CA GLY A 42 21.95 -25.04 0.97
C GLY A 42 20.95 -23.94 1.36
N ARG A 43 19.69 -24.07 0.92
CA ARG A 43 18.59 -23.18 1.36
C ARG A 43 18.39 -23.22 2.86
N ASP A 44 18.29 -24.41 3.44
CA ASP A 44 18.01 -24.55 4.87
C ASP A 44 19.15 -24.00 5.73
N ASP A 45 20.40 -24.20 5.31
CA ASP A 45 21.59 -23.59 5.93
C ASP A 45 21.58 -22.06 5.84
N ALA A 46 21.27 -21.49 4.67
CA ALA A 46 21.18 -20.05 4.48
C ALA A 46 20.05 -19.43 5.33
N LEU A 47 18.87 -20.05 5.35
CA LEU A 47 17.74 -19.62 6.19
C LEU A 47 18.10 -19.70 7.67
N SER A 48 18.77 -20.77 8.11
CA SER A 48 19.20 -20.96 9.48
C SER A 48 20.16 -19.84 9.93
N LYS A 49 21.16 -19.50 9.09
CA LYS A 49 22.09 -18.38 9.34
C LYS A 49 21.33 -17.06 9.53
N VAL A 50 20.47 -16.69 8.58
CA VAL A 50 19.74 -15.41 8.63
C VAL A 50 18.78 -15.36 9.82
N ARG A 51 18.07 -16.46 10.12
CA ARG A 51 17.17 -16.56 11.28
C ARG A 51 17.90 -16.54 12.63
N GLY A 52 19.19 -16.88 12.65
CA GLY A 52 20.04 -16.73 13.84
C GLY A 52 20.25 -15.28 14.28
N PHE A 53 20.04 -14.31 13.40
CA PHE A 53 20.17 -12.89 13.73
C PHE A 53 18.85 -12.31 14.24
N LYS A 54 18.94 -11.40 15.22
CA LYS A 54 17.80 -10.61 15.68
C LYS A 54 17.56 -9.45 14.71
N PRO A 55 16.37 -9.33 14.09
CA PRO A 55 16.11 -8.37 13.01
C PRO A 55 16.34 -6.89 13.39
N GLY A 56 16.08 -6.51 14.65
CA GLY A 56 16.40 -5.17 15.17
C GLY A 56 15.90 -4.01 14.28
N GLN A 57 16.76 -3.02 14.05
CA GLN A 57 16.48 -1.89 13.15
C GLN A 57 16.47 -2.29 11.67
N ASN A 58 17.10 -3.41 11.33
CA ASN A 58 17.26 -3.92 9.97
C ASN A 58 16.21 -4.99 9.61
N ALA A 59 15.06 -5.00 10.30
CA ALA A 59 14.03 -6.04 10.14
C ALA A 59 13.52 -6.18 8.71
N ARG A 60 13.45 -5.08 7.96
CA ARG A 60 13.05 -5.08 6.55
C ARG A 60 14.10 -5.77 5.67
N THR A 61 15.37 -5.39 5.82
CA THR A 61 16.49 -5.99 5.09
C THR A 61 16.63 -7.47 5.42
N TRP A 62 16.43 -7.83 6.70
CA TRP A 62 16.38 -9.22 7.15
C TRP A 62 15.28 -10.02 6.46
N ALA A 63 14.04 -9.50 6.43
CA ALA A 63 12.91 -10.17 5.78
C ALA A 63 13.13 -10.33 4.27
N ALA A 64 13.64 -9.29 3.61
CA ALA A 64 13.91 -9.33 2.18
C ALA A 64 14.97 -10.39 1.80
N ILE A 65 16.00 -10.60 2.63
CA ILE A 65 16.99 -11.65 2.39
C ILE A 65 16.37 -13.05 2.52
N LEU A 66 15.40 -13.24 3.43
CA LEU A 66 14.68 -14.52 3.53
C LEU A 66 13.81 -14.78 2.29
N ASP A 67 13.14 -13.75 1.79
CA ASP A 67 12.37 -13.83 0.54
C ASP A 67 13.30 -14.14 -0.65
N GLU A 68 14.47 -13.50 -0.70
CA GLU A 68 15.47 -13.72 -1.74
C GLU A 68 16.06 -15.14 -1.72
N ILE A 69 16.33 -15.70 -0.53
CA ILE A 69 16.77 -17.11 -0.40
C ILE A 69 15.70 -18.08 -0.90
N SER A 70 14.43 -17.77 -0.65
CA SER A 70 13.31 -18.59 -1.10
C SER A 70 13.14 -18.52 -2.63
N GLU A 71 13.34 -17.34 -3.22
CA GLU A 71 13.32 -17.14 -4.67
C GLU A 71 14.49 -17.87 -5.34
N ALA A 72 15.70 -17.76 -4.80
CA ALA A 72 16.87 -18.46 -5.30
C ALA A 72 16.65 -19.99 -5.36
N PHE A 73 16.07 -20.56 -4.30
CA PHE A 73 15.69 -21.97 -4.30
C PHE A 73 14.67 -22.30 -5.40
N ALA A 74 13.58 -21.53 -5.51
CA ALA A 74 12.53 -21.77 -6.50
C ALA A 74 13.03 -21.66 -7.96
N VAL A 75 14.04 -20.82 -8.21
CA VAL A 75 14.68 -20.69 -9.53
C VAL A 75 15.62 -21.86 -9.81
N LEU A 76 16.45 -22.25 -8.84
CA LEU A 76 17.46 -23.31 -9.03
C LEU A 76 16.87 -24.72 -9.05
N THR A 77 15.73 -24.97 -8.40
CA THR A 77 15.04 -26.28 -8.42
C THR A 77 14.37 -26.58 -9.77
N VAL A 78 13.94 -25.57 -10.52
CA VAL A 78 13.25 -25.76 -11.81
C VAL A 78 14.25 -25.64 -12.95
N SER A 79 14.56 -26.75 -13.63
CA SER A 79 15.56 -26.80 -14.72
C SER A 79 15.42 -25.68 -15.75
N GLU A 80 14.20 -25.40 -16.24
CA GLU A 80 13.96 -24.35 -17.23
C GLU A 80 14.28 -22.94 -16.70
N ARG A 81 13.96 -22.67 -15.43
CA ARG A 81 14.22 -21.37 -14.79
C ARG A 81 15.71 -21.20 -14.48
N ARG A 82 16.37 -22.27 -14.08
CA ARG A 82 17.81 -22.31 -13.90
C ARG A 82 18.54 -22.03 -15.22
N ASP A 83 18.15 -22.69 -16.31
CA ASP A 83 18.77 -22.46 -17.62
C ASP A 83 18.61 -21.01 -18.10
N ALA A 84 17.45 -20.39 -17.82
CA ALA A 84 17.23 -18.98 -18.10
C ALA A 84 18.14 -18.08 -17.25
N TYR A 85 18.24 -18.36 -15.96
CA TYR A 85 19.12 -17.67 -15.03
C TYR A 85 20.60 -17.78 -15.42
N ASP A 86 21.06 -18.96 -15.83
CA ASP A 86 22.44 -19.19 -16.25
C ASP A 86 22.77 -18.45 -17.55
N LYS A 87 21.80 -18.33 -18.47
CA LYS A 87 21.93 -17.49 -19.68
C LYS A 87 22.06 -16.01 -19.32
N GLU A 88 21.28 -15.52 -18.36
CA GLU A 88 21.40 -14.14 -17.86
C GLU A 88 22.80 -13.92 -17.26
N LEU A 89 23.27 -14.84 -16.42
CA LEU A 89 24.61 -14.77 -15.81
C LEU A 89 25.72 -14.75 -16.87
N ALA A 90 25.61 -15.61 -17.90
CA ALA A 90 26.57 -15.69 -19.00
C ALA A 90 26.56 -14.43 -19.89
N SER A 91 25.41 -13.77 -20.02
CA SER A 91 25.27 -12.51 -20.77
C SER A 91 25.87 -11.30 -20.04
N GLY A 92 26.25 -11.45 -18.76
CA GLY A 92 26.70 -10.35 -17.91
C GLY A 92 25.58 -9.43 -17.44
N VAL A 93 24.33 -9.70 -17.84
CA VAL A 93 23.14 -9.07 -17.28
C VAL A 93 22.92 -9.71 -15.92
N LEU A 94 23.40 -9.05 -14.86
CA LEU A 94 23.03 -9.46 -13.51
C LEU A 94 21.51 -9.32 -13.38
N PRO A 95 20.82 -10.34 -12.83
CA PRO A 95 19.38 -10.30 -12.62
C PRO A 95 19.03 -8.98 -11.94
N GLN A 96 18.01 -8.31 -12.46
CA GLN A 96 17.64 -6.97 -12.04
C GLN A 96 17.56 -6.91 -10.51
N VAL A 97 18.19 -5.87 -9.97
CA VAL A 97 18.24 -5.56 -8.57
C VAL A 97 16.79 -5.53 -8.06
N LEU A 98 16.37 -6.50 -7.24
CA LEU A 98 15.35 -6.24 -6.23
C LEU A 98 15.92 -5.06 -5.44
N GLU A 99 15.38 -3.85 -5.66
CA GLU A 99 15.82 -2.56 -5.11
C GLU A 99 15.72 -2.55 -3.57
N LEU A 100 16.56 -3.37 -2.93
CA LEU A 100 16.66 -3.47 -1.49
C LEU A 100 17.28 -2.19 -0.91
N PHE A 101 18.02 -1.44 -1.74
CA PHE A 101 18.62 -0.16 -1.40
C PHE A 101 17.62 1.01 -1.50
N ASP A 102 16.62 1.00 -2.38
CA ASP A 102 15.64 2.11 -2.47
C ASP A 102 14.52 2.03 -1.41
N LEU A 103 14.40 0.89 -0.72
CA LEU A 103 13.60 0.75 0.51
C LEU A 103 14.23 1.43 1.74
N LEU A 104 15.50 1.86 1.63
CA LEU A 104 16.19 2.72 2.57
C LEU A 104 16.22 4.14 2.01
N GLY A 105 15.06 4.81 1.98
CA GLY A 105 15.06 6.28 2.02
C GLY A 105 15.98 6.74 3.16
N PRO A 106 16.61 7.93 3.06
CA PRO A 106 17.65 8.38 3.99
C PRO A 106 17.21 8.10 5.42
N ILE A 107 17.91 7.20 6.10
CA ILE A 107 17.76 7.08 7.54
C ILE A 107 18.37 8.38 8.06
N GLU A 108 17.56 9.42 8.21
CA GLU A 108 17.89 10.49 9.12
C GLU A 108 18.07 9.80 10.46
N SER A 109 19.35 9.62 10.82
CA SER A 109 19.75 9.21 12.14
C SER A 109 18.97 10.08 13.10
N VAL A 110 18.05 9.48 13.86
CA VAL A 110 17.37 10.15 14.95
C VAL A 110 18.48 10.67 15.85
N LYS A 111 18.81 11.95 15.69
CA LYS A 111 19.66 12.67 16.60
C LYS A 111 18.82 12.70 17.86
N VAL A 112 19.12 11.81 18.79
CA VAL A 112 18.63 11.90 20.16
C VAL A 112 19.20 13.21 20.68
N THR A 113 18.48 14.30 20.46
CA THR A 113 18.78 15.58 21.09
C THR A 113 18.47 15.38 22.55
N ASP A 114 19.55 15.13 23.30
CA ASP A 114 19.58 15.29 24.74
C ASP A 114 18.96 16.65 25.10
N LEU A 115 17.80 16.59 25.72
CA LEU A 115 17.15 17.69 26.40
C LEU A 115 17.99 18.04 27.64
N HIS A 116 19.08 18.77 27.44
CA HIS A 116 19.75 19.53 28.48
C HIS A 116 19.41 21.02 28.33
N LYS A 117 18.28 21.37 28.97
CA LYS A 117 18.15 22.47 29.93
C LYS A 117 18.85 23.78 29.55
N GLU A 118 18.19 24.56 28.70
CA GLU A 118 18.45 25.98 28.54
C GLU A 118 17.79 26.74 29.71
N SER A 119 18.59 27.25 30.64
CA SER A 119 18.16 28.18 31.69
C SER A 119 18.57 29.59 31.28
N THR A 120 17.59 30.46 31.15
CA THR A 120 17.74 31.91 30.97
C THR A 120 18.43 32.56 32.17
N PRO A 121 19.23 33.62 31.96
CA PRO A 121 19.86 34.36 33.05
C PRO A 121 18.95 35.49 33.52
N LEU A 122 18.70 35.58 34.82
CA LEU A 122 18.31 36.83 35.47
C LEU A 122 19.23 37.04 36.68
N SER A 123 19.97 38.13 36.63
CA SER A 123 20.69 38.74 37.74
C SER A 123 19.68 39.34 38.71
N ASP A 124 19.83 39.13 40.03
CA ASP A 124 19.87 40.21 41.01
C ASP A 124 20.37 39.69 42.38
N ASP A 125 20.95 40.61 43.13
CA ASP A 125 21.84 40.49 44.28
C ASP A 125 21.26 39.84 45.56
N GLY A 126 22.15 39.33 46.43
CA GLY A 126 21.85 39.26 47.87
C GLY A 126 22.50 38.11 48.67
N GLU A 127 23.61 38.46 49.31
CA GLU A 127 24.32 37.82 50.43
C GLU A 127 23.76 36.59 51.19
N ASN A 128 24.74 35.73 51.50
CA ASN A 128 24.99 35.02 52.76
C ASN A 128 24.40 33.62 53.04
N THR A 129 25.29 32.84 53.65
CA THR A 129 25.12 31.61 54.44
C THR A 129 24.99 30.25 53.71
N VAL A 130 26.15 29.60 53.59
CA VAL A 130 26.39 28.13 53.69
C VAL A 130 25.70 27.63 54.99
N PRO A 131 25.05 26.44 55.08
CA PRO A 131 25.78 25.19 54.83
C PRO A 131 24.97 23.89 54.48
N ILE A 132 25.74 22.84 54.22
CA ILE A 132 25.43 21.39 54.32
C ILE A 132 24.76 20.72 53.11
N GLU A 133 25.58 19.90 52.44
CA GLU A 133 25.21 18.81 51.54
C GLU A 133 24.35 17.76 52.27
N GLN A 134 23.20 17.40 51.69
CA GLN A 134 22.60 16.08 51.87
C GLN A 134 22.12 15.55 50.52
N SER A 135 22.88 14.57 50.04
CA SER A 135 22.62 13.72 48.89
C SER A 135 21.29 12.98 49.06
N LEU A 136 20.35 13.23 48.14
CA LEU A 136 19.06 12.53 48.03
C LEU A 136 19.14 11.49 46.91
N ALA A 137 20.16 10.63 46.95
CA ALA A 137 20.35 9.51 46.05
C ALA A 137 20.45 8.19 46.84
N GLU A 138 19.47 7.95 47.72
CA GLU A 138 19.38 6.69 48.45
C GLU A 138 17.98 6.48 49.04
N GLN A 139 16.98 6.24 48.18
CA GLN A 139 15.74 5.63 48.66
C GLN A 139 15.00 4.94 47.52
N LEU A 140 14.68 3.66 47.75
CA LEU A 140 13.81 2.78 46.97
C LEU A 140 14.49 1.87 45.92
N VAL A 141 15.36 0.96 46.39
CA VAL A 141 15.44 -0.39 45.81
C VAL A 141 15.41 -1.42 46.96
N PRO A 142 14.40 -2.31 47.03
CA PRO A 142 14.33 -3.35 48.07
C PRO A 142 15.36 -4.47 47.84
N SER A 143 16.30 -4.58 48.78
CA SER A 143 17.19 -5.71 48.97
C SER A 143 16.45 -6.93 49.50
N HIS A 144 16.35 -8.01 48.73
CA HIS A 144 16.31 -9.38 49.27
C HIS A 144 16.78 -10.36 48.20
N LEU A 145 18.04 -10.80 48.31
CA LEU A 145 18.48 -12.20 48.21
C LEU A 145 20.01 -12.19 48.11
N GLY A 146 20.63 -12.35 49.27
CA GLY A 146 22.06 -12.55 49.40
C GLY A 146 22.48 -13.92 48.86
N ALA A 147 23.66 -13.92 48.24
CA ALA A 147 24.41 -15.10 47.88
C ALA A 147 25.00 -15.76 49.15
N GLY A 148 24.97 -17.09 49.19
CA GLY A 148 25.62 -17.90 50.22
C GLY A 148 25.90 -19.33 49.74
N ALA A 149 27.17 -19.60 49.45
CA ALA A 149 27.93 -20.83 49.66
C ALA A 149 27.35 -22.22 49.31
N THR A 150 27.82 -22.75 48.18
CA THR A 150 28.51 -24.04 47.93
C THR A 150 28.45 -25.25 48.93
N VAL A 151 28.00 -26.40 48.37
CA VAL A 151 28.33 -27.87 48.51
C VAL A 151 27.83 -28.73 49.71
N PRO A 152 27.78 -30.10 49.63
CA PRO A 152 26.97 -31.04 48.80
C PRO A 152 26.16 -32.12 49.59
N LEU A 153 25.40 -32.93 48.83
CA LEU A 153 25.03 -34.36 49.05
C LEU A 153 24.20 -34.74 50.29
N GLN A 154 22.95 -35.19 50.09
CA GLN A 154 22.55 -36.58 50.40
C GLN A 154 21.12 -36.94 49.95
N VAL A 155 20.91 -38.25 49.92
CA VAL A 155 19.88 -39.08 49.33
C VAL A 155 18.68 -39.30 50.27
N THR A 156 17.58 -39.84 49.71
CA THR A 156 16.45 -40.60 50.31
C THR A 156 15.17 -39.89 50.83
N GLN A 157 14.11 -40.13 50.05
CA GLN A 157 12.79 -40.71 50.40
C GLN A 157 11.57 -39.83 50.77
N PRO A 158 10.34 -40.33 50.45
CA PRO A 158 9.13 -39.53 50.28
C PRO A 158 8.13 -39.70 51.42
N ILE A 159 7.45 -38.63 51.84
CA ILE A 159 6.26 -38.73 52.71
C ILE A 159 5.23 -37.63 52.36
N ALA A 160 4.05 -38.12 51.99
CA ALA A 160 2.68 -37.66 52.25
C ALA A 160 2.24 -36.19 52.05
N ALA A 161 1.07 -36.10 51.41
CA ALA A 161 0.19 -34.95 51.25
C ALA A 161 -0.21 -34.27 52.57
N PRO A 162 -0.73 -33.03 52.47
CA PRO A 162 -2.09 -32.86 52.97
C PRO A 162 -3.03 -32.04 52.06
N VAL A 163 -4.29 -32.42 52.22
CA VAL A 163 -5.55 -31.88 51.73
C VAL A 163 -5.74 -30.40 52.10
N ALA A 164 -6.25 -29.59 51.15
CA ALA A 164 -6.98 -28.36 51.44
C ALA A 164 -8.07 -28.10 50.38
N THR A 165 -9.20 -27.65 50.90
CA THR A 165 -10.56 -27.52 50.34
C THR A 165 -10.78 -26.41 49.30
N PRO A 166 -11.86 -26.48 48.50
CA PRO A 166 -12.20 -25.49 47.48
C PRO A 166 -12.98 -24.27 48.03
N VAL A 167 -12.66 -23.08 47.55
CA VAL A 167 -13.42 -21.83 47.78
C VAL A 167 -14.13 -21.44 46.48
N VAL A 168 -15.43 -21.17 46.61
CA VAL A 168 -16.40 -20.81 45.55
C VAL A 168 -16.18 -19.36 45.08
N PRO A 169 -16.34 -19.04 43.78
CA PRO A 169 -16.22 -17.68 43.27
C PRO A 169 -17.50 -16.85 43.46
N ASN A 170 -17.28 -15.59 43.84
CA ASN A 170 -18.26 -14.54 44.10
C ASN A 170 -18.73 -13.91 42.77
N THR A 171 -20.04 -13.81 42.54
CA THR A 171 -20.65 -13.10 41.41
C THR A 171 -20.89 -11.62 41.76
N PRO A 172 -20.55 -10.65 40.88
CA PRO A 172 -20.93 -9.26 41.06
C PRO A 172 -22.34 -9.00 40.50
N SER A 173 -23.17 -8.36 41.33
CA SER A 173 -24.51 -7.88 41.06
C SER A 173 -24.52 -6.59 40.22
N ILE A 174 -25.40 -6.55 39.23
CA ILE A 174 -25.68 -5.41 38.33
C ILE A 174 -26.71 -4.49 38.99
N PRO A 175 -26.51 -3.17 39.08
CA PRO A 175 -27.54 -2.25 39.56
C PRO A 175 -28.60 -1.96 38.48
N ILE A 176 -29.86 -2.03 38.92
CA ILE A 176 -31.11 -1.76 38.20
C ILE A 176 -31.23 -0.25 37.93
N ALA A 177 -31.54 0.10 36.68
CA ALA A 177 -31.79 1.48 36.26
C ALA A 177 -33.23 1.92 36.61
N GLU A 178 -33.32 3.16 37.10
CA GLU A 178 -34.51 3.86 37.57
C GLU A 178 -35.24 4.54 36.38
N GLU A 179 -36.55 4.31 36.28
CA GLU A 179 -37.43 4.88 35.25
C GLU A 179 -37.75 6.35 35.54
N VAL A 180 -37.61 7.22 34.52
CA VAL A 180 -38.07 8.62 34.57
C VAL A 180 -39.18 8.83 33.52
N PRO A 181 -40.34 9.41 33.90
CA PRO A 181 -41.52 9.46 33.03
C PRO A 181 -41.50 10.56 31.97
N LEU A 182 -42.20 10.26 30.87
CA LEU A 182 -42.55 11.13 29.74
C LEU A 182 -43.32 12.39 30.17
N ALA A 183 -42.97 13.53 29.58
CA ALA A 183 -43.84 14.70 29.48
C ALA A 183 -44.13 15.00 28.00
N VAL A 184 -45.41 14.93 27.66
CA VAL A 184 -46.02 15.24 26.37
C VAL A 184 -46.16 16.77 26.26
N HIS A 185 -45.65 17.38 25.20
CA HIS A 185 -46.13 18.70 24.76
C HIS A 185 -46.27 18.77 23.24
N ALA A 186 -47.53 18.93 22.82
CA ALA A 186 -47.96 19.30 21.49
C ALA A 186 -47.68 20.79 21.23
N GLY A 187 -47.32 21.12 19.99
CA GLY A 187 -47.15 22.50 19.54
C GLY A 187 -46.89 22.57 18.04
N VAL A 188 -47.97 22.68 17.27
CA VAL A 188 -47.98 23.07 15.85
C VAL A 188 -47.57 24.54 15.74
N PRO A 189 -46.81 24.93 14.71
CA PRO A 189 -47.34 25.97 13.83
C PRO A 189 -47.09 25.69 12.34
N THR A 190 -48.18 25.76 11.61
CA THR A 190 -48.32 26.04 10.18
C THR A 190 -47.62 27.35 9.82
N GLY A 191 -46.83 27.33 8.74
CA GLY A 191 -46.23 28.53 8.15
C GLY A 191 -45.76 28.22 6.73
N GLY A 192 -46.63 28.53 5.76
CA GLY A 192 -46.33 28.43 4.34
C GLY A 192 -45.37 29.52 3.87
N ILE A 193 -44.50 29.17 2.93
CA ILE A 193 -43.76 30.10 2.09
C ILE A 193 -43.78 29.52 0.67
N GLU A 194 -44.45 30.26 -0.22
CA GLU A 194 -44.45 30.11 -1.68
C GLU A 194 -43.08 30.48 -2.29
N VAL A 195 -42.97 30.29 -3.62
CA VAL A 195 -42.04 30.91 -4.60
C VAL A 195 -40.90 29.96 -5.07
N PRO A 196 -40.54 29.93 -6.38
CA PRO A 196 -41.36 29.73 -7.58
C PRO A 196 -40.75 28.67 -8.54
N ASP A 197 -41.47 28.39 -9.63
CA ASP A 197 -41.02 27.61 -10.78
C ASP A 197 -39.70 28.09 -11.40
N SER A 198 -38.85 27.16 -11.81
CA SER A 198 -37.78 27.37 -12.79
C SER A 198 -37.55 26.08 -13.57
N LYS A 199 -38.20 26.00 -14.74
CA LYS A 199 -37.82 25.11 -15.84
C LYS A 199 -36.45 25.51 -16.37
N LEU A 200 -35.56 24.54 -16.54
CA LEU A 200 -34.56 24.46 -17.62
C LEU A 200 -34.02 23.03 -17.67
N GLY A 201 -34.19 22.37 -18.81
CA GLY A 201 -33.61 21.08 -19.08
C GLY A 201 -32.15 21.20 -19.49
N ASN A 202 -31.35 20.16 -19.23
CA ASN A 202 -30.50 19.57 -20.25
C ASN A 202 -30.04 18.17 -19.80
N GLY A 203 -30.11 17.21 -20.71
CA GLY A 203 -29.71 15.83 -20.48
C GLY A 203 -28.19 15.69 -20.54
N GLY A 204 -27.61 15.26 -19.43
CA GLY A 204 -26.22 14.81 -19.34
C GLY A 204 -26.11 13.92 -18.11
N SER A 205 -25.85 12.63 -18.29
CA SER A 205 -25.74 11.64 -17.22
C SER A 205 -24.51 11.90 -16.35
N THR A 206 -24.60 12.87 -15.45
CA THR A 206 -23.61 13.12 -14.40
C THR A 206 -23.93 12.26 -13.18
N PHE A 207 -22.98 11.43 -12.78
CA PHE A 207 -23.03 10.58 -11.59
C PHE A 207 -23.03 11.47 -10.33
N SER A 208 -24.22 11.82 -9.83
CA SER A 208 -24.38 12.57 -8.57
C SER A 208 -24.62 11.60 -7.42
N LEU A 209 -23.58 11.36 -6.60
CA LEU A 209 -23.74 10.73 -5.29
C LEU A 209 -24.21 11.81 -4.30
N ASN A 210 -25.53 12.02 -4.21
CA ASN A 210 -26.14 12.82 -3.15
C ASN A 210 -26.04 12.05 -1.82
N ASN A 211 -25.12 12.48 -0.95
CA ASN A 211 -25.06 12.03 0.43
C ASN A 211 -26.00 12.87 1.30
N SER A 212 -26.71 12.19 2.19
CA SER A 212 -27.79 12.72 3.00
C SER A 212 -27.31 13.72 4.07
N SER A 213 -28.14 14.73 4.25
CA SER A 213 -28.01 15.83 5.21
C SER A 213 -28.05 15.34 6.67
N SER A 214 -26.96 15.56 7.43
CA SER A 214 -27.03 15.68 8.89
C SER A 214 -26.80 17.14 9.29
N SER A 215 -27.88 17.81 9.66
CA SER A 215 -27.86 19.20 10.11
C SER A 215 -27.45 19.28 11.58
N GLY A 216 -26.15 19.48 11.85
CA GLY A 216 -25.63 19.82 13.17
C GLY A 216 -25.42 21.34 13.30
N LYS A 217 -26.34 22.03 13.99
CA LYS A 217 -26.19 23.45 14.33
C LYS A 217 -25.09 23.62 15.39
N SER A 218 -23.97 24.27 15.06
CA SER A 218 -23.05 24.83 16.06
C SER A 218 -22.74 26.30 15.77
N ARG A 219 -23.40 27.16 16.54
CA ARG A 219 -22.99 28.55 16.77
C ARG A 219 -21.76 28.53 17.69
N ALA A 220 -20.62 29.05 17.23
CA ALA A 220 -19.64 29.64 18.14
C ALA A 220 -18.77 30.68 17.42
N ARG A 221 -18.93 31.93 17.87
CA ARG A 221 -18.08 33.09 17.58
C ARG A 221 -16.60 32.76 17.84
N ARG A 222 -15.69 33.13 16.93
CA ARG A 222 -14.38 33.67 17.33
C ARG A 222 -13.73 34.57 16.27
N ARG A 223 -13.07 35.60 16.80
CA ARG A 223 -12.61 36.85 16.21
C ARG A 223 -11.66 36.70 15.02
N ARG A 224 -11.94 37.42 13.93
CA ARG A 224 -10.95 37.87 12.94
C ARG A 224 -9.86 38.69 13.65
N LYS A 225 -8.61 38.24 13.59
CA LYS A 225 -7.43 39.12 13.60
C LYS A 225 -6.78 38.99 12.23
N GLN A 226 -6.91 40.03 11.43
CA GLN A 226 -6.12 40.23 10.22
C GLN A 226 -4.67 40.53 10.66
N THR A 227 -3.74 39.66 10.33
CA THR A 227 -2.32 40.01 10.28
C THR A 227 -1.94 40.17 8.82
N LYS A 228 -1.74 41.42 8.40
CA LYS A 228 -1.03 41.77 7.17
C LYS A 228 0.40 41.24 7.30
N VAL A 229 0.79 40.28 6.45
CA VAL A 229 2.20 39.95 6.22
C VAL A 229 2.54 40.45 4.83
N HIS A 230 3.37 41.49 4.79
CA HIS A 230 4.11 41.89 3.60
C HIS A 230 5.24 40.88 3.40
N SER A 231 5.23 40.15 2.29
CA SER A 231 6.42 39.46 1.78
C SER A 231 6.55 39.72 0.29
N GLY A 232 7.19 40.83 -0.05
CA GLY A 232 7.68 41.07 -1.41
C GLY A 232 8.88 40.19 -1.67
N PHE A 233 8.70 39.18 -2.52
CA PHE A 233 9.77 38.31 -2.99
C PHE A 233 10.60 39.08 -4.05
N PRO A 234 11.93 39.15 -3.96
CA PRO A 234 12.72 39.92 -4.91
C PRO A 234 12.77 39.20 -6.28
N MET A 235 12.13 39.83 -7.27
CA MET A 235 12.03 39.38 -8.66
C MET A 235 13.35 39.17 -9.46
N PRO A 236 14.55 39.68 -9.11
CA PRO A 236 15.72 39.43 -9.98
C PRO A 236 16.34 38.03 -9.88
N LEU A 237 16.01 37.22 -8.85
CA LEU A 237 16.61 35.89 -8.68
C LEU A 237 15.98 34.80 -9.56
N VAL A 238 14.70 34.94 -9.93
CA VAL A 238 14.00 33.95 -10.78
C VAL A 238 14.50 34.01 -12.23
N ALA A 239 14.83 35.21 -12.73
CA ALA A 239 15.36 35.37 -14.09
C ALA A 239 16.74 34.74 -14.29
N ILE A 240 17.59 34.71 -13.25
CA ILE A 240 18.94 34.13 -13.32
C ILE A 240 18.86 32.59 -13.33
N MET A 241 17.91 31.99 -12.60
CA MET A 241 17.69 30.54 -12.62
C MET A 241 17.14 30.04 -13.97
N CYS A 242 16.25 30.81 -14.61
CA CYS A 242 15.74 30.45 -15.94
C CYS A 242 16.84 30.49 -17.03
N LEU A 243 17.79 31.42 -16.97
CA LEU A 243 18.89 31.48 -17.94
C LEU A 243 19.92 30.34 -17.76
N LEU A 244 20.16 29.88 -16.53
CA LEU A 244 21.07 28.76 -16.27
C LEU A 244 20.49 27.42 -16.77
N LEU A 245 19.18 27.21 -16.65
CA LEU A 245 18.55 25.97 -17.13
C LEU A 245 18.54 25.88 -18.66
N VAL A 246 18.33 27.00 -19.38
CA VAL A 246 18.39 27.03 -20.85
C VAL A 246 19.82 26.75 -21.35
N GLY A 247 20.85 27.24 -20.65
CA GLY A 247 22.25 26.97 -21.01
C GLY A 247 22.65 25.50 -20.90
N ILE A 248 22.12 24.77 -19.91
CA ILE A 248 22.41 23.34 -19.71
C ILE A 248 21.77 22.48 -20.82
N VAL A 249 20.56 22.81 -21.26
CA VAL A 249 19.86 22.09 -22.33
C VAL A 249 20.58 22.24 -23.68
N VAL A 250 21.08 23.45 -24.00
CA VAL A 250 21.82 23.67 -25.25
C VAL A 250 23.17 22.95 -25.26
N ALA A 251 23.86 22.88 -24.12
CA ALA A 251 25.14 22.16 -24.02
C ALA A 251 24.99 20.64 -24.25
N LEU A 252 23.91 20.03 -23.74
CA LEU A 252 23.63 18.60 -23.92
C LEU A 252 23.28 18.23 -25.37
N VAL A 253 22.61 19.12 -26.11
CA VAL A 253 22.26 18.90 -27.52
C VAL A 253 23.51 18.96 -28.42
N VAL A 254 24.47 19.83 -28.11
CA VAL A 254 25.69 19.97 -28.92
C VAL A 254 26.69 18.82 -28.69
N THR A 255 26.71 18.21 -27.51
CA THR A 255 27.61 17.08 -27.23
C THR A 255 27.13 15.74 -27.80
N ASN A 256 25.85 15.61 -28.14
CA ASN A 256 25.28 14.33 -28.57
C ASN A 256 25.16 14.16 -30.10
N SER A 257 25.63 15.13 -30.90
CA SER A 257 25.47 15.13 -32.36
C SER A 257 26.75 14.91 -33.17
N GLY A 258 27.77 14.22 -32.63
CA GLY A 258 29.06 14.03 -33.31
C GLY A 258 29.55 12.59 -33.40
N GLY A 259 29.22 11.88 -34.49
CA GLY A 259 30.07 10.80 -35.03
C GLY A 259 31.12 11.39 -35.98
N PRO A 260 32.29 10.73 -36.15
CA PRO A 260 32.43 9.91 -37.34
C PRO A 260 33.29 8.63 -37.21
N GLU A 261 33.01 7.68 -38.11
CA GLU A 261 33.90 6.61 -38.56
C GLU A 261 35.27 7.13 -39.01
N VAL A 262 36.36 6.45 -38.63
CA VAL A 262 37.50 6.18 -39.53
C VAL A 262 38.09 4.82 -39.19
N ALA A 263 38.24 4.01 -40.25
CA ALA A 263 38.87 2.71 -40.32
C ALA A 263 40.33 2.69 -39.87
N LEU A 264 40.79 1.54 -39.35
CA LEU A 264 42.15 1.06 -39.59
C LEU A 264 42.21 -0.47 -39.56
N LYS A 265 42.78 -0.97 -40.65
CA LYS A 265 42.95 -2.35 -41.09
C LYS A 265 44.43 -2.68 -40.96
N SER A 266 44.80 -3.79 -40.31
CA SER A 266 46.06 -4.58 -40.46
C SER A 266 46.39 -5.28 -39.13
N ALA A 267 47.02 -6.45 -39.05
CA ALA A 267 47.34 -7.54 -39.97
C ALA A 267 47.93 -8.65 -39.09
N ASN A 268 47.69 -9.91 -39.47
CA ASN A 268 48.52 -11.12 -39.28
C ASN A 268 49.31 -11.32 -37.98
N ASN A 269 49.08 -12.47 -37.30
CA ASN A 269 50.02 -13.60 -37.25
C ASN A 269 49.55 -14.67 -36.24
N THR A 270 49.25 -15.87 -36.75
CA THR A 270 49.53 -17.18 -36.10
C THR A 270 50.77 -17.75 -36.84
N PRO A 271 51.47 -18.83 -36.42
CA PRO A 271 51.27 -19.74 -35.28
C PRO A 271 52.59 -20.09 -34.52
N LEU A 272 52.51 -20.87 -33.42
CA LEU A 272 53.37 -22.05 -33.13
C LEU A 272 53.21 -22.57 -31.68
N SER A 273 52.70 -23.81 -31.60
CA SER A 273 53.23 -24.99 -30.91
C SER A 273 53.81 -24.97 -29.48
N ASN A 274 53.43 -26.04 -28.76
CA ASN A 274 54.20 -26.88 -27.81
C ASN A 274 54.30 -26.46 -26.33
N THR A 275 53.65 -27.25 -25.46
CA THR A 275 54.28 -28.15 -24.45
C THR A 275 53.13 -28.81 -23.67
N SER A 276 52.79 -30.09 -23.91
CA SER A 276 53.38 -31.28 -23.28
C SER A 276 53.70 -31.07 -21.80
N ASN A 277 52.83 -31.56 -20.92
CA ASN A 277 53.27 -32.20 -19.69
C ASN A 277 52.33 -33.35 -19.31
N ASP A 278 52.90 -34.52 -19.52
CA ASP A 278 52.55 -35.84 -19.08
C ASP A 278 52.81 -35.98 -17.56
N ARG A 279 51.82 -36.51 -16.82
CA ARG A 279 52.06 -37.28 -15.59
C ARG A 279 50.81 -38.05 -15.16
N GLY A 280 50.74 -39.29 -15.65
CA GLY A 280 50.67 -40.50 -14.82
C GLY A 280 49.62 -40.63 -13.70
N ASN A 281 48.66 -41.52 -13.98
CA ASN A 281 48.43 -42.78 -13.26
C ASN A 281 47.87 -42.71 -11.81
N GLU A 282 46.64 -43.21 -11.63
CA GLU A 282 46.43 -44.43 -10.81
C GLU A 282 45.02 -45.03 -11.03
N ASN A 283 45.03 -46.30 -11.42
CA ASN A 283 43.90 -47.22 -11.38
C ASN A 283 43.44 -47.40 -9.94
N VAL A 284 42.13 -47.28 -9.69
CA VAL A 284 41.50 -47.92 -8.53
C VAL A 284 40.28 -48.71 -9.00
N GLU A 285 40.47 -50.02 -8.92
CA GLU A 285 39.55 -51.14 -8.97
C GLU A 285 38.68 -51.17 -7.70
N VAL A 286 37.35 -51.05 -7.83
CA VAL A 286 36.36 -51.35 -6.77
C VAL A 286 35.12 -51.90 -7.47
N ALA A 287 34.97 -53.22 -7.55
CA ALA A 287 34.32 -54.11 -6.58
C ALA A 287 32.78 -54.08 -6.62
N GLU A 288 32.24 -55.29 -6.72
CA GLU A 288 30.86 -55.69 -6.95
C GLU A 288 29.89 -55.31 -5.81
N ARG A 289 28.64 -54.95 -6.19
CA ARG A 289 27.31 -55.43 -5.72
C ARG A 289 27.21 -55.95 -4.26
N PRO A 290 26.17 -55.63 -3.44
CA PRO A 290 24.72 -55.68 -3.75
C PRO A 290 23.96 -54.46 -3.12
N GLU A 291 22.65 -54.26 -3.13
CA GLU A 291 21.50 -55.15 -3.03
C GLU A 291 20.24 -54.33 -3.37
N LYS A 292 19.25 -54.99 -3.98
CA LYS A 292 17.98 -54.42 -4.43
C LYS A 292 17.04 -54.37 -3.22
N ILE A 293 16.74 -53.17 -2.73
CA ILE A 293 15.70 -52.96 -1.70
C ILE A 293 14.37 -52.67 -2.42
N GLU A 294 13.43 -53.59 -2.27
CA GLU A 294 12.01 -53.41 -2.55
C GLU A 294 11.43 -52.31 -1.65
N PRO A 295 10.61 -51.38 -2.16
CA PRO A 295 9.85 -50.50 -1.30
C PRO A 295 8.69 -51.28 -0.67
N GLU A 296 8.79 -51.41 0.65
CA GLU A 296 7.79 -51.87 1.59
C GLU A 296 6.50 -51.05 1.42
N GLN A 297 5.39 -51.74 1.14
CA GLN A 297 4.06 -51.16 1.05
C GLN A 297 3.58 -50.79 2.45
N ASP A 298 3.33 -49.49 2.65
CA ASP A 298 2.69 -48.95 3.85
C ASP A 298 1.18 -49.28 3.83
N PRO A 299 0.64 -50.08 4.76
CA PRO A 299 -0.74 -50.52 4.71
C PRO A 299 -1.61 -49.80 5.75
N GLU A 300 -1.83 -48.48 5.66
CA GLU A 300 -2.85 -47.85 6.51
C GLU A 300 -3.36 -46.47 6.04
N SER A 301 -3.80 -46.36 4.78
CA SER A 301 -4.73 -45.29 4.40
C SER A 301 -6.16 -45.67 4.79
N LEU A 302 -6.55 -45.32 6.02
CA LEU A 302 -7.93 -45.38 6.49
C LEU A 302 -8.82 -44.49 5.60
N GLN A 303 -9.45 -45.14 4.62
CA GLN A 303 -10.58 -44.62 3.86
C GLN A 303 -11.69 -44.21 4.84
N ARG A 304 -11.79 -42.90 5.12
CA ARG A 304 -12.98 -42.34 5.76
C ARG A 304 -14.14 -42.46 4.78
N LYS A 305 -14.97 -43.49 4.99
CA LYS A 305 -16.29 -43.60 4.36
C LYS A 305 -17.09 -42.32 4.61
N PRO A 306 -17.71 -41.72 3.58
CA PRO A 306 -18.66 -40.64 3.80
C PRO A 306 -19.86 -41.16 4.58
N MET A 307 -20.16 -40.55 5.73
CA MET A 307 -21.36 -40.85 6.49
C MET A 307 -22.61 -40.50 5.65
N PRO A 308 -23.67 -41.33 5.71
CA PRO A 308 -24.93 -41.02 5.06
C PRO A 308 -25.55 -39.76 5.69
N LYS A 309 -25.92 -38.80 4.83
CA LYS A 309 -26.73 -37.64 5.23
C LYS A 309 -28.10 -38.12 5.73
N ASP A 310 -28.42 -37.69 6.92
CA ASP A 310 -29.69 -37.90 7.61
C ASP A 310 -30.86 -37.27 6.81
N PRO A 311 -31.87 -38.04 6.35
CA PRO A 311 -32.98 -37.54 5.55
C PRO A 311 -34.09 -36.92 6.43
N GLY A 312 -33.72 -36.04 7.36
CA GLY A 312 -34.53 -35.77 8.54
C GLY A 312 -34.63 -34.33 9.00
N THR A 313 -34.57 -33.31 8.13
CA THR A 313 -34.98 -31.93 8.50
C THR A 313 -35.24 -31.06 7.28
N GLY A 314 -36.20 -31.49 6.45
CA GLY A 314 -36.86 -30.63 5.49
C GLY A 314 -38.05 -29.94 6.15
N VAL A 315 -37.81 -28.85 6.88
CA VAL A 315 -38.85 -27.87 7.19
C VAL A 315 -38.48 -26.56 6.51
N ASN A 316 -39.02 -26.44 5.30
CA ASN A 316 -39.01 -25.25 4.48
C ASN A 316 -39.89 -24.19 5.17
N PRO A 317 -39.37 -23.04 5.65
CA PRO A 317 -40.17 -22.04 6.34
C PRO A 317 -40.87 -21.13 5.32
N LEU A 318 -41.56 -21.71 4.34
CA LEU A 318 -42.47 -21.00 3.46
C LEU A 318 -43.89 -21.29 3.94
N SER A 319 -44.34 -20.45 4.87
CA SER A 319 -45.76 -20.31 5.17
C SER A 319 -46.53 -20.08 3.86
N PRO A 320 -47.68 -20.74 3.65
CA PRO A 320 -48.49 -20.49 2.47
C PRO A 320 -48.98 -19.04 2.48
N LEU A 321 -48.78 -18.33 1.36
CA LEU A 321 -49.40 -17.03 1.13
C LEU A 321 -50.92 -17.13 1.40
N PRO A 322 -51.52 -16.16 2.10
CA PRO A 322 -52.97 -16.09 2.25
C PRO A 322 -53.63 -15.98 0.87
N LYS A 323 -54.66 -16.81 0.64
CA LYS A 323 -55.44 -16.93 -0.60
C LYS A 323 -56.41 -15.77 -0.85
N ASP A 324 -56.27 -14.67 -0.14
CA ASP A 324 -57.21 -13.55 -0.17
C ASP A 324 -56.49 -12.28 -0.63
N PHE A 325 -56.02 -12.32 -1.88
CA PHE A 325 -55.84 -11.08 -2.63
C PHE A 325 -57.23 -10.71 -3.14
N GLY A 326 -57.84 -9.75 -2.45
CA GLY A 326 -59.13 -9.20 -2.80
C GLY A 326 -59.21 -8.84 -4.28
N GLU A 327 -60.39 -9.04 -4.83
CA GLU A 327 -60.76 -8.56 -6.16
C GLU A 327 -60.32 -7.10 -6.32
N PRO A 328 -59.71 -6.73 -7.46
CA PRO A 328 -59.37 -5.35 -7.73
C PRO A 328 -60.67 -4.54 -7.74
N GLU A 329 -60.83 -3.65 -6.75
CA GLU A 329 -61.86 -2.61 -6.83
C GLU A 329 -61.66 -1.85 -8.13
N GLU A 330 -62.65 -1.98 -9.02
CA GLU A 330 -62.79 -1.15 -10.21
C GLU A 330 -62.84 0.31 -9.77
N ALA A 331 -61.69 0.98 -9.83
CA ALA A 331 -61.64 2.42 -9.70
C ALA A 331 -62.57 3.02 -10.77
N PRO A 332 -63.48 3.93 -10.42
CA PRO A 332 -64.35 4.57 -11.39
C PRO A 332 -63.48 5.32 -12.39
N MET A 333 -63.49 4.84 -13.65
CA MET A 333 -63.03 5.60 -14.81
C MET A 333 -63.80 6.91 -14.82
N SER A 334 -63.16 7.95 -14.30
CA SER A 334 -63.58 9.31 -14.57
C SER A 334 -63.16 9.59 -16.00
N GLU A 335 -64.11 9.43 -16.92
CA GLU A 335 -64.04 9.95 -18.29
C GLU A 335 -64.00 11.48 -18.23
N GLU A 336 -62.86 12.04 -17.86
CA GLU A 336 -62.54 13.43 -18.15
C GLU A 336 -61.77 13.42 -19.47
N MET A 337 -62.52 13.59 -20.56
CA MET A 337 -61.96 13.83 -21.89
C MET A 337 -60.93 14.98 -21.78
N PRO A 338 -59.63 14.75 -22.06
CA PRO A 338 -58.71 15.85 -22.19
C PRO A 338 -59.14 16.66 -23.42
N GLU A 339 -59.54 17.89 -23.15
CA GLU A 339 -59.69 18.96 -24.11
C GLU A 339 -58.46 18.95 -25.03
N VAL A 340 -58.69 18.77 -26.33
CA VAL A 340 -57.67 18.68 -27.37
C VAL A 340 -56.87 19.98 -27.37
N ALA A 341 -55.76 19.99 -26.64
CA ALA A 341 -54.78 21.05 -26.72
C ALA A 341 -54.31 21.15 -28.19
N PRO A 342 -54.27 22.35 -28.79
CA PRO A 342 -53.86 22.51 -30.16
C PRO A 342 -52.49 21.87 -30.38
N GLU A 343 -52.40 21.01 -31.41
CA GLU A 343 -51.16 20.41 -31.89
C GLU A 343 -50.10 21.51 -31.99
N SER A 344 -49.16 21.49 -31.04
CA SER A 344 -48.01 22.37 -31.09
C SER A 344 -47.27 22.01 -32.38
N PRO A 345 -47.00 22.98 -33.27
CA PRO A 345 -46.43 22.71 -34.59
C PRO A 345 -45.19 21.84 -34.44
N GLU A 346 -45.18 20.75 -35.21
CA GLU A 346 -44.06 19.82 -35.33
C GLU A 346 -42.77 20.66 -35.47
N PRO A 347 -41.84 20.59 -34.51
CA PRO A 347 -40.67 21.44 -34.51
C PRO A 347 -39.92 21.20 -35.81
N GLU A 348 -39.80 22.28 -36.59
CA GLU A 348 -39.07 22.31 -37.85
C GLU A 348 -37.69 21.68 -37.61
N PRO A 349 -37.26 20.70 -38.43
CA PRO A 349 -36.04 19.93 -38.16
C PRO A 349 -34.86 20.89 -38.03
N GLU A 350 -34.33 21.02 -36.82
CA GLU A 350 -33.19 21.88 -36.54
C GLU A 350 -32.06 21.51 -37.53
N PRO A 351 -31.43 22.51 -38.17
CA PRO A 351 -30.34 22.28 -39.10
C PRO A 351 -29.31 21.33 -38.47
N PRO A 352 -28.86 20.27 -39.17
CA PRO A 352 -27.94 19.29 -38.60
C PRO A 352 -26.72 20.01 -38.05
N GLU A 353 -26.45 19.83 -36.76
CA GLU A 353 -25.28 20.42 -36.10
C GLU A 353 -24.03 20.07 -36.91
N PRO A 354 -23.16 21.06 -37.21
CA PRO A 354 -21.96 20.80 -38.00
C PRO A 354 -21.12 19.75 -37.31
N LYS A 355 -20.77 18.68 -38.05
CA LYS A 355 -19.86 17.64 -37.54
C LYS A 355 -18.58 18.33 -37.06
N PRO A 356 -18.16 18.09 -35.81
CA PRO A 356 -16.96 18.71 -35.27
C PRO A 356 -15.74 18.40 -36.13
N GLU A 357 -14.89 19.42 -36.29
CA GLU A 357 -13.67 19.31 -37.07
C GLU A 357 -12.69 18.34 -36.38
N PRO A 358 -12.00 17.48 -37.15
CA PRO A 358 -11.00 16.57 -36.59
C PRO A 358 -9.87 17.36 -35.92
N LEU A 359 -9.32 16.84 -34.83
CA LEU A 359 -8.20 17.49 -34.11
C LEU A 359 -7.01 17.73 -35.05
N THR A 360 -6.48 18.94 -35.01
CA THR A 360 -5.25 19.30 -35.72
C THR A 360 -4.03 18.60 -35.10
N ALA A 361 -2.95 18.41 -35.87
CA ALA A 361 -1.74 17.75 -35.38
C ALA A 361 -1.10 18.48 -34.18
N GLU A 362 -1.17 19.82 -34.15
CA GLU A 362 -0.69 20.64 -33.04
C GLU A 362 -1.52 20.42 -31.77
N GLU A 363 -2.84 20.33 -31.90
CA GLU A 363 -3.74 20.01 -30.78
C GLU A 363 -3.51 18.60 -30.23
N LYS A 364 -3.28 17.61 -31.10
CA LYS A 364 -2.94 16.23 -30.68
C LYS A 364 -1.64 16.20 -29.88
N ALA A 365 -0.59 16.88 -30.35
CA ALA A 365 0.69 16.95 -29.65
C ALA A 365 0.55 17.62 -28.27
N LYS A 366 -0.19 18.73 -28.19
CA LYS A 366 -0.47 19.43 -26.94
C LYS A 366 -1.30 18.57 -25.98
N LEU A 367 -2.30 17.86 -26.48
CA LEU A 367 -3.12 16.97 -25.66
C LEU A 367 -2.29 15.84 -25.06
N ARG A 368 -1.42 15.21 -25.86
CA ARG A 368 -0.48 14.18 -25.39
C ARG A 368 0.39 14.68 -24.24
N GLU A 369 0.99 15.87 -24.40
CA GLU A 369 1.83 16.49 -23.37
C GLU A 369 1.05 16.70 -22.07
N VAL A 370 -0.13 17.31 -22.16
CA VAL A 370 -1.00 17.61 -21.01
C VAL A 370 -1.45 16.34 -20.29
N LEU A 371 -1.91 15.31 -21.01
CA LEU A 371 -2.34 14.04 -20.40
C LEU A 371 -1.18 13.27 -19.76
N THR A 372 0.01 13.31 -20.38
CA THR A 372 1.22 12.71 -19.82
C THR A 372 1.62 13.39 -18.52
N LEU A 373 1.59 14.73 -18.49
CA LEU A 373 1.87 15.51 -17.28
C LEU A 373 0.83 15.22 -16.19
N ALA A 374 -0.45 15.18 -16.54
CA ALA A 374 -1.53 14.85 -15.62
C ALA A 374 -1.35 13.46 -14.98
N ARG A 375 -0.98 12.45 -15.78
CA ARG A 375 -0.71 11.09 -15.29
C ARG A 375 0.51 11.04 -14.38
N LEU A 376 1.57 11.77 -14.71
CA LEU A 376 2.76 11.89 -13.86
C LEU A 376 2.43 12.54 -12.52
N ALA A 377 1.71 13.66 -12.53
CA ALA A 377 1.24 14.34 -11.33
C ALA A 377 0.33 13.44 -10.47
N LEU A 378 -0.53 12.63 -11.10
CA LEU A 378 -1.39 11.68 -10.40
C LEU A 378 -0.56 10.58 -9.70
N ALA A 379 0.50 10.08 -10.33
CA ALA A 379 1.42 9.12 -9.72
C ALA A 379 2.19 9.71 -8.51
N GLU A 380 2.50 11.00 -8.56
CA GLU A 380 3.07 11.74 -7.43
C GLU A 380 2.02 12.16 -6.38
N ARG A 381 0.75 11.81 -6.62
CA ARG A 381 -0.42 12.18 -5.80
C ARG A 381 -0.61 13.70 -5.66
N ASN A 382 -0.15 14.47 -6.65
CA ASN A 382 -0.38 15.90 -6.73
C ASN A 382 -1.69 16.18 -7.46
N LEU A 383 -2.80 16.08 -6.72
CA LEU A 383 -4.14 16.15 -7.28
C LEU A 383 -4.48 17.54 -7.85
N ASP A 384 -3.89 18.60 -7.30
CA ASP A 384 -4.11 19.97 -7.79
C ASP A 384 -3.57 20.13 -9.21
N ILE A 385 -2.31 19.71 -9.43
CA ILE A 385 -1.70 19.75 -10.77
C ILE A 385 -2.46 18.83 -11.74
N THR A 386 -2.85 17.63 -11.32
CA THR A 386 -3.66 16.74 -12.16
C THR A 386 -4.97 17.40 -12.59
N ALA A 387 -5.68 18.07 -11.68
CA ALA A 387 -6.93 18.75 -11.97
C ALA A 387 -6.73 19.93 -12.95
N GLU A 388 -5.68 20.73 -12.77
CA GLU A 388 -5.32 21.82 -13.69
C GLU A 388 -5.05 21.30 -15.11
N GLN A 389 -4.27 20.23 -15.24
CA GLN A 389 -3.99 19.63 -16.55
C GLN A 389 -5.24 18.99 -17.16
N LEU A 390 -6.09 18.32 -16.38
CA LEU A 390 -7.36 17.80 -16.87
C LEU A 390 -8.31 18.91 -17.34
N ALA A 391 -8.29 20.09 -16.70
CA ALA A 391 -9.04 21.24 -17.18
C ALA A 391 -8.56 21.69 -18.57
N VAL A 392 -7.24 21.76 -18.80
CA VAL A 392 -6.67 22.07 -20.12
C VAL A 392 -7.04 20.99 -21.15
N ALA A 393 -6.86 19.71 -20.80
CA ALA A 393 -7.15 18.57 -21.67
C ALA A 393 -8.62 18.55 -22.10
N SER A 394 -9.56 18.90 -21.21
CA SER A 394 -10.99 18.92 -21.50
C SER A 394 -11.38 19.83 -22.68
N THR A 395 -10.61 20.88 -22.94
CA THR A 395 -10.86 21.83 -24.04
C THR A 395 -10.42 21.29 -25.41
N ILE A 396 -9.53 20.29 -25.40
CA ILE A 396 -8.87 19.73 -26.58
C ILE A 396 -9.45 18.35 -26.91
N ALA A 397 -9.69 17.50 -25.90
CA ALA A 397 -10.14 16.11 -26.04
C ALA A 397 -11.64 15.98 -26.40
N ARG A 398 -12.03 16.47 -27.57
CA ARG A 398 -13.45 16.57 -27.97
C ARG A 398 -14.06 15.25 -28.42
N GLU A 399 -13.32 14.41 -29.15
CA GLU A 399 -13.87 13.20 -29.77
C GLU A 399 -12.92 12.01 -29.78
N GLY A 400 -13.49 10.83 -30.04
CA GLY A 400 -12.78 9.59 -30.35
C GLY A 400 -11.92 9.05 -29.20
N GLU A 401 -10.74 8.55 -29.56
CA GLU A 401 -9.77 7.97 -28.63
C GLU A 401 -9.24 9.00 -27.62
N ALA A 402 -8.98 10.22 -28.09
CA ALA A 402 -8.55 11.35 -27.26
C ALA A 402 -9.55 11.65 -26.13
N ALA A 403 -10.85 11.69 -26.44
CA ALA A 403 -11.90 11.87 -25.44
C ALA A 403 -11.93 10.68 -24.46
N SER A 404 -11.79 9.45 -24.95
CA SER A 404 -11.82 8.25 -24.11
C SER A 404 -10.64 8.20 -23.13
N ALA A 405 -9.42 8.48 -23.61
CA ALA A 405 -8.22 8.55 -22.78
C ALA A 405 -8.32 9.65 -21.70
N TYR A 406 -8.86 10.81 -22.07
CA TYR A 406 -9.16 11.88 -21.11
C TYR A 406 -10.16 11.42 -20.03
N GLN A 407 -11.27 10.78 -20.42
CA GLN A 407 -12.28 10.31 -19.46
C GLN A 407 -11.73 9.23 -18.53
N ARG A 408 -10.88 8.33 -19.02
CA ARG A 408 -10.21 7.31 -18.17
C ARG A 408 -9.28 7.94 -17.14
N LEU A 409 -8.43 8.89 -17.56
CA LEU A 409 -7.55 9.59 -16.63
C LEU A 409 -8.33 10.43 -15.61
N LYS A 410 -9.41 11.08 -16.05
CA LYS A 410 -10.33 11.81 -15.17
C LYS A 410 -10.99 10.89 -14.14
N LEU A 411 -11.47 9.72 -14.56
CA LEU A 411 -12.03 8.72 -13.66
C LEU A 411 -11.02 8.30 -12.58
N MET A 412 -9.77 8.02 -12.97
CA MET A 412 -8.72 7.67 -12.00
C MET A 412 -8.43 8.82 -11.04
N HIS A 413 -8.37 10.05 -11.53
CA HIS A 413 -8.22 11.24 -10.69
C HIS A 413 -9.36 11.35 -9.66
N GLU A 414 -10.62 11.21 -10.08
CA GLU A 414 -11.79 11.29 -9.20
C GLU A 414 -11.79 10.17 -8.14
N LEU A 415 -11.43 8.94 -8.52
CA LEU A 415 -11.34 7.82 -7.59
C LEU A 415 -10.22 8.04 -6.55
N VAL A 416 -9.04 8.49 -6.97
CA VAL A 416 -7.94 8.80 -6.03
C VAL A 416 -8.28 10.01 -5.15
N HIS A 417 -8.91 11.04 -5.69
CA HIS A 417 -9.38 12.19 -4.93
C HIS A 417 -10.39 11.78 -3.86
N ASN A 418 -11.38 10.95 -4.22
CA ASN A 418 -12.36 10.41 -3.29
C ASN A 418 -11.73 9.52 -2.23
N PHE A 419 -10.76 8.68 -2.61
CA PHE A 419 -9.98 7.89 -1.64
C PHE A 419 -9.30 8.79 -0.61
N ASN A 420 -8.58 9.83 -1.07
CA ASN A 420 -7.87 10.75 -0.17
C ASN A 420 -8.81 11.55 0.72
N ARG A 421 -9.96 12.01 0.20
CA ARG A 421 -10.99 12.69 0.98
C ARG A 421 -11.53 11.79 2.10
N LEU A 422 -11.96 10.58 1.77
CA LEU A 422 -12.49 9.62 2.75
C LEU A 422 -11.43 9.18 3.76
N ALA A 423 -10.17 9.02 3.33
CA ALA A 423 -9.06 8.73 4.23
C ALA A 423 -8.81 9.91 5.19
N GLY A 424 -8.89 11.16 4.71
CA GLY A 424 -8.80 12.36 5.52
C GLY A 424 -9.90 12.43 6.59
N GLU A 425 -11.15 12.25 6.18
CA GLU A 425 -12.32 12.19 7.07
C GLU A 425 -12.18 11.08 8.12
N ALA A 426 -11.70 9.90 7.72
CA ALA A 426 -11.43 8.80 8.64
C ALA A 426 -10.34 9.18 9.66
N MET A 427 -9.22 9.76 9.20
CA MET A 427 -8.14 10.21 10.09
C MET A 427 -8.61 11.27 11.08
N ASP A 428 -9.45 12.22 10.65
CA ASP A 428 -10.02 13.25 11.52
C ASP A 428 -10.95 12.70 12.61
N SER A 429 -11.49 11.50 12.41
CA SER A 429 -12.34 10.82 13.39
C SER A 429 -11.57 9.92 14.37
N TYR A 430 -10.26 9.72 14.17
CA TYR A 430 -9.46 8.89 15.07
C TYR A 430 -9.08 9.63 16.35
N GLU A 431 -9.16 8.90 17.46
CA GLU A 431 -8.68 9.32 18.77
C GLU A 431 -7.32 8.66 19.06
N THR A 432 -6.55 9.23 19.99
CA THR A 432 -5.34 8.57 20.49
C THR A 432 -5.73 7.21 21.08
N GLY A 433 -5.08 6.14 20.59
CA GLY A 433 -5.38 4.76 20.95
C GLY A 433 -6.25 4.01 19.95
N SER A 434 -6.83 4.67 18.94
CA SER A 434 -7.57 3.98 17.87
C SER A 434 -6.69 2.94 17.17
N GLU A 435 -7.24 1.77 16.88
CA GLU A 435 -6.53 0.70 16.17
C GLU A 435 -6.87 0.73 14.68
N ILE A 436 -5.84 0.63 13.84
CA ILE A 436 -5.94 0.47 12.39
C ILE A 436 -5.35 -0.87 12.02
N ASN A 437 -6.13 -1.72 11.34
CA ASN A 437 -5.65 -3.02 10.87
C ASN A 437 -4.84 -2.83 9.59
N VAL A 438 -3.54 -3.10 9.64
CA VAL A 438 -2.62 -3.01 8.50
C VAL A 438 -2.36 -4.41 7.96
N GLY A 439 -3.09 -4.79 6.92
CA GLY A 439 -3.09 -6.16 6.39
C GLY A 439 -3.79 -7.15 7.34
N SER A 440 -3.41 -8.42 7.29
CA SER A 440 -4.11 -9.49 8.03
C SER A 440 -3.68 -9.66 9.49
N SER A 441 -2.48 -9.22 9.86
CA SER A 441 -1.88 -9.56 11.16
C SER A 441 -1.31 -8.38 11.95
N THR A 442 -1.12 -7.23 11.31
CA THR A 442 -0.44 -6.09 11.96
C THR A 442 -1.46 -5.06 12.41
N LYS A 443 -1.41 -4.66 13.68
CA LYS A 443 -2.20 -3.55 14.23
C LYS A 443 -1.32 -2.31 14.39
N ALA A 444 -1.78 -1.19 13.85
CA ALA A 444 -1.21 0.12 14.08
C ALA A 444 -2.09 0.86 15.09
N VAL A 445 -1.50 1.42 16.15
CA VAL A 445 -2.22 2.21 17.15
C VAL A 445 -1.98 3.69 16.88
N VAL A 446 -3.03 4.47 16.71
CA VAL A 446 -2.95 5.93 16.52
C VAL A 446 -2.39 6.57 17.78
N VAL A 447 -1.31 7.33 17.64
CA VAL A 447 -0.68 8.08 18.74
C VAL A 447 -1.16 9.52 18.70
N GLU A 448 -1.06 10.16 17.54
CA GLU A 448 -1.40 11.55 17.35
C GLU A 448 -1.92 11.78 15.93
N VAL A 449 -2.96 12.62 15.82
CA VAL A 449 -3.53 13.05 14.54
C VAL A 449 -3.37 14.56 14.46
N THR A 450 -2.67 15.04 13.45
CA THR A 450 -2.55 16.46 13.13
C THR A 450 -3.16 16.73 11.75
N PRO A 451 -3.41 18.01 11.36
CA PRO A 451 -3.92 18.32 10.03
C PRO A 451 -3.00 17.87 8.88
N ASP A 452 -1.69 17.77 9.13
CA ASP A 452 -0.69 17.49 8.09
C ASP A 452 -0.14 16.05 8.16
N GLU A 453 -0.11 15.46 9.36
CA GLU A 453 0.52 14.16 9.62
C GLU A 453 -0.32 13.25 10.52
N LEU A 454 -0.13 11.95 10.35
CA LEU A 454 -0.66 10.89 11.20
C LEU A 454 0.51 10.14 11.86
N THR A 455 0.55 10.15 13.19
CA THR A 455 1.53 9.39 13.97
C THR A 455 0.90 8.12 14.50
N VAL A 456 1.50 6.97 14.16
CA VAL A 456 1.05 5.63 14.57
C VAL A 456 2.18 4.83 15.21
N LYS A 457 1.84 3.94 16.14
CA LYS A 457 2.72 2.94 16.71
C LYS A 457 2.44 1.58 16.07
N VAL A 458 3.41 1.06 15.32
CA VAL A 458 3.30 -0.23 14.63
C VAL A 458 4.37 -1.17 15.17
N ALA A 459 3.96 -2.32 15.70
CA ALA A 459 4.87 -3.31 16.30
C ALA A 459 5.87 -2.69 17.33
N GLY A 460 5.38 -1.76 18.15
CA GLY A 460 6.20 -1.08 19.16
C GLY A 460 6.95 0.15 18.68
N VAL A 461 7.05 0.38 17.37
CA VAL A 461 7.78 1.51 16.77
C VAL A 461 6.83 2.64 16.41
N VAL A 462 7.07 3.84 16.92
CA VAL A 462 6.31 5.06 16.57
C VAL A 462 6.83 5.60 15.24
N ARG A 463 5.90 5.94 14.34
CA ARG A 463 6.17 6.51 13.02
C ARG A 463 5.18 7.63 12.71
N SER A 464 5.68 8.77 12.26
CA SER A 464 4.85 9.81 11.65
C SER A 464 4.88 9.67 10.13
N ALA A 465 3.73 9.88 9.49
CA ALA A 465 3.63 9.93 8.03
C ALA A 465 2.74 11.12 7.62
N PRO A 466 3.11 11.87 6.57
CA PRO A 466 2.25 12.91 6.01
C PRO A 466 0.94 12.30 5.50
N ARG A 467 -0.18 13.00 5.68
CA ARG A 467 -1.50 12.53 5.22
C ARG A 467 -1.57 12.27 3.72
N ASN A 468 -0.83 13.01 2.91
CA ASN A 468 -0.74 12.80 1.46
C ASN A 468 0.28 11.70 1.07
N LYS A 469 1.13 11.25 2.00
CA LYS A 469 2.19 10.26 1.78
C LYS A 469 2.08 9.08 2.74
N LEU A 470 0.85 8.63 3.00
CA LEU A 470 0.62 7.42 3.78
C LEU A 470 1.26 6.21 3.11
N SER A 471 1.84 5.33 3.93
CA SER A 471 2.29 4.01 3.47
C SER A 471 1.09 3.21 2.95
N VAL A 472 1.33 2.34 1.98
CA VAL A 472 0.27 1.53 1.34
C VAL A 472 -0.53 0.74 2.36
N GLY A 473 0.14 0.06 3.28
CA GLY A 473 -0.54 -0.73 4.31
C GLY A 473 -1.43 0.12 5.23
N LEU A 474 -0.99 1.34 5.58
CA LEU A 474 -1.77 2.24 6.41
C LEU A 474 -2.97 2.80 5.64
N ALA A 475 -2.78 3.22 4.39
CA ALA A 475 -3.85 3.70 3.53
C ALA A 475 -4.92 2.61 3.28
N MET A 476 -4.50 1.38 2.97
CA MET A 476 -5.42 0.25 2.80
C MET A 476 -6.14 -0.09 4.12
N GLY A 477 -5.42 -0.09 5.25
CA GLY A 477 -6.02 -0.34 6.55
C GLY A 477 -7.07 0.68 6.97
N ILE A 478 -6.83 1.97 6.69
CA ILE A 478 -7.82 3.04 6.88
C ILE A 478 -9.04 2.78 6.00
N ALA A 479 -8.84 2.44 4.72
CA ALA A 479 -9.92 2.15 3.80
C ALA A 479 -10.73 0.91 4.22
N ASP A 480 -10.07 -0.18 4.65
CA ASP A 480 -10.71 -1.40 5.16
C ASP A 480 -11.55 -1.15 6.42
N THR A 481 -11.11 -0.22 7.27
CA THR A 481 -11.75 0.02 8.57
C THR A 481 -12.92 1.00 8.46
N ASN A 482 -12.84 2.01 7.58
CA ASN A 482 -13.77 3.15 7.61
C ASN A 482 -14.63 3.33 6.36
N PHE A 483 -14.26 2.73 5.23
CA PHE A 483 -15.01 2.98 4.01
C PHE A 483 -16.22 2.05 3.96
N ASN A 484 -17.42 2.65 4.02
CA ASN A 484 -18.67 1.91 4.19
C ASN A 484 -19.39 1.55 2.88
N ASP A 485 -18.85 1.93 1.72
CA ASP A 485 -19.46 1.66 0.41
C ASP A 485 -18.84 0.40 -0.23
N PRO A 486 -19.44 -0.79 -0.06
CA PRO A 486 -18.87 -2.04 -0.57
C PRO A 486 -18.77 -2.06 -2.11
N LEU A 487 -19.55 -1.23 -2.81
CA LEU A 487 -19.55 -1.17 -4.27
C LEU A 487 -18.37 -0.34 -4.77
N MET A 488 -18.10 0.80 -4.15
CA MET A 488 -17.06 1.73 -4.60
C MET A 488 -15.68 1.45 -4.01
N VAL A 489 -15.61 0.88 -2.81
CA VAL A 489 -14.35 0.63 -2.09
C VAL A 489 -13.29 -0.09 -2.92
N PRO A 490 -13.61 -1.17 -3.67
CA PRO A 490 -12.60 -1.85 -4.47
C PRO A 490 -11.98 -0.96 -5.55
N PHE A 491 -12.79 -0.11 -6.20
CA PHE A 491 -12.32 0.84 -7.22
C PHE A 491 -11.46 1.95 -6.63
N LEU A 492 -11.85 2.50 -5.48
CA LEU A 492 -11.05 3.51 -4.77
C LEU A 492 -9.67 2.97 -4.38
N LYS A 493 -9.62 1.74 -3.85
CA LYS A 493 -8.36 1.08 -3.49
C LYS A 493 -7.51 0.78 -4.71
N ALA A 494 -8.12 0.24 -5.78
CA ALA A 494 -7.42 -0.05 -7.04
C ALA A 494 -6.81 1.21 -7.66
N ALA A 495 -7.59 2.30 -7.73
CA ALA A 495 -7.13 3.58 -8.25
C ALA A 495 -6.00 4.18 -7.39
N TYR A 496 -6.08 4.06 -6.06
CA TYR A 496 -4.97 4.48 -5.20
C TYR A 496 -3.70 3.64 -5.44
N LEU A 497 -3.83 2.32 -5.52
CA LEU A 497 -2.69 1.41 -5.69
C LEU A 497 -1.98 1.59 -7.04
N VAL A 498 -2.72 1.87 -8.13
CA VAL A 498 -2.12 2.05 -9.46
C VAL A 498 -1.22 3.28 -9.56
N THR A 499 -1.36 4.26 -8.65
CA THR A 499 -0.46 5.43 -8.58
C THR A 499 0.97 5.07 -8.18
N LEU A 500 1.21 3.88 -7.60
CA LEU A 500 2.46 3.53 -6.92
C LEU A 500 3.54 2.88 -7.81
N LYS A 501 3.35 2.81 -9.13
CA LYS A 501 4.33 2.33 -10.15
C LYS A 501 5.09 1.04 -9.76
N SER A 502 4.43 0.05 -9.17
CA SER A 502 5.03 -1.26 -8.89
C SER A 502 4.13 -2.37 -9.43
N ASP A 503 4.71 -3.33 -10.14
CA ASP A 503 4.00 -4.46 -10.75
C ASP A 503 3.15 -5.24 -9.73
N ARG A 504 3.68 -5.36 -8.50
CA ARG A 504 2.95 -5.96 -7.38
C ARG A 504 1.63 -5.21 -7.10
N TYR A 505 1.68 -3.89 -7.03
CA TYR A 505 0.49 -3.08 -6.75
C TYR A 505 -0.45 -3.01 -7.95
N VAL A 506 0.07 -3.04 -9.17
CA VAL A 506 -0.76 -3.13 -10.39
C VAL A 506 -1.57 -4.43 -10.39
N LYS A 507 -0.95 -5.56 -10.07
CA LYS A 507 -1.65 -6.85 -9.94
C LYS A 507 -2.73 -6.81 -8.87
N GLN A 508 -2.41 -6.28 -7.68
CA GLN A 508 -3.37 -6.15 -6.59
C GLN A 508 -4.52 -5.20 -6.94
N ALA A 509 -4.22 -4.08 -7.61
CA ALA A 509 -5.21 -3.13 -8.09
C ALA A 509 -6.15 -3.78 -9.12
N ARG A 510 -5.63 -4.59 -10.04
CA ARG A 510 -6.43 -5.37 -11.00
C ARG A 510 -7.40 -6.31 -10.30
N GLU A 511 -6.94 -7.08 -9.32
CA GLU A 511 -7.78 -7.99 -8.54
C GLU A 511 -8.90 -7.23 -7.81
N MET A 512 -8.58 -6.09 -7.19
CA MET A 512 -9.57 -5.23 -6.53
C MET A 512 -10.58 -4.63 -7.52
N TRP A 513 -10.11 -4.15 -8.67
CA TRP A 513 -10.98 -3.60 -9.72
C TRP A 513 -11.98 -4.64 -10.23
N GLN A 514 -11.50 -5.85 -10.53
CA GLN A 514 -12.34 -6.97 -10.94
C GLN A 514 -13.37 -7.33 -9.86
N SER A 515 -12.96 -7.37 -8.59
CA SER A 515 -13.88 -7.63 -7.47
C SER A 515 -15.02 -6.60 -7.36
N GLY A 516 -14.75 -5.33 -7.68
CA GLY A 516 -15.75 -4.27 -7.70
C GLY A 516 -16.77 -4.42 -8.83
N ASN A 517 -16.34 -4.88 -10.01
CA ASN A 517 -17.26 -5.10 -11.15
C ASN A 517 -18.28 -6.21 -10.85
N TYR A 518 -17.88 -7.25 -10.11
CA TYR A 518 -18.80 -8.29 -9.66
C TYR A 518 -19.85 -7.78 -8.66
N ALA A 519 -19.57 -6.67 -7.98
CA ALA A 519 -20.49 -6.06 -7.03
C ALA A 519 -21.57 -5.19 -7.70
N GLY A 520 -21.49 -4.93 -9.01
CA GLY A 520 -22.53 -4.24 -9.78
C GLY A 520 -22.38 -2.71 -9.86
N ALA A 521 -21.18 -2.17 -9.57
CA ALA A 521 -20.91 -0.76 -9.84
C ALA A 521 -20.90 -0.48 -11.35
N LYS A 522 -21.39 0.69 -11.76
CA LYS A 522 -21.45 1.12 -13.18
C LYS A 522 -20.14 1.73 -13.66
N ILE A 523 -19.02 1.08 -13.38
CA ILE A 523 -17.71 1.49 -13.91
C ILE A 523 -17.36 0.55 -15.07
N PRO A 524 -16.88 1.06 -16.22
CA PRO A 524 -16.53 0.19 -17.34
C PRO A 524 -15.46 -0.81 -16.92
N ALA A 525 -15.69 -2.10 -17.21
CA ALA A 525 -14.78 -3.16 -16.80
C ALA A 525 -13.36 -2.96 -17.35
N ASP A 526 -13.28 -2.49 -18.59
CA ASP A 526 -12.03 -2.31 -19.34
C ASP A 526 -11.31 -1.00 -19.01
N ALA A 527 -11.96 -0.05 -18.32
CA ALA A 527 -11.39 1.27 -18.06
C ALA A 527 -10.05 1.23 -17.30
N PHE A 528 -9.85 0.19 -16.47
CA PHE A 528 -8.58 0.00 -15.76
C PHE A 528 -7.46 -0.49 -16.66
N GLU A 529 -7.71 -1.50 -17.50
CA GLU A 529 -6.70 -2.01 -18.42
C GLU A 529 -6.37 -1.00 -19.51
N ASP A 530 -7.38 -0.31 -20.03
CA ASP A 530 -7.20 0.79 -20.96
C ASP A 530 -6.38 1.93 -20.34
N PHE A 531 -6.64 2.27 -19.07
CA PHE A 531 -5.82 3.26 -18.37
C PHE A 531 -4.37 2.79 -18.25
N LEU A 532 -4.12 1.51 -17.97
CA LEU A 532 -2.76 0.98 -17.90
C LEU A 532 -2.04 1.02 -19.25
N SER A 533 -2.75 0.75 -20.35
CA SER A 533 -2.19 0.73 -21.71
C SER A 533 -2.09 2.11 -22.37
N ASP A 534 -2.78 3.13 -21.84
CA ASP A 534 -2.75 4.50 -22.35
C ASP A 534 -1.32 5.08 -22.41
N ASN A 535 -0.76 5.14 -23.62
CA ASN A 535 0.48 5.84 -23.94
C ASN A 535 0.24 7.30 -24.42
N TYR A 536 -1.03 7.67 -24.57
CA TYR A 536 -1.51 8.95 -25.10
C TYR A 536 -0.97 9.30 -26.48
N GLU A 537 -0.76 8.29 -27.33
CA GLU A 537 -0.46 8.46 -28.75
C GLU A 537 -1.75 8.40 -29.55
N PHE A 538 -2.08 9.46 -30.29
CA PHE A 538 -3.33 9.56 -31.07
C PHE A 538 -3.00 9.60 -32.56
N GLU A 539 -3.56 8.66 -33.34
CA GLU A 539 -3.41 8.60 -34.80
C GLU A 539 -4.19 9.70 -35.52
#